data_AF-A0A5D3G1A8-F1
#
_entry.id   AF-A0A5D3G1A8-F1
#
_cell.length_a   1.000
_cell.length_b   1.000
_cell.length_c   1.000
_cell.angle_alpha   90.00
_cell.angle_beta   90.00
_cell.angle_gamma   90.00
#
_symmetry.space_group_name_H-M   'P 1'
#
loop_
_entity.id
_entity.type
_entity.pdbx_description
1 polymer ?
#
loop_
_entity_poly.entity_id
_entity_poly.type
_entity_poly.pdbx_seq_one_letter_code
_entity_poly.pdbx_strand_id
1 'polypeptide(L)'
;MEAAPCISQIASLLAEPKRTAMLWALMDGSAKSSEELATLAGLSPASANAHLARLTGSGLLRTEARRGKRLFRVAAADVSAAIDALASTTMASAARSTPQALPPALMAPQLLRRARWCHGHLGGELAAQLYQRMLEAGWFERHEQRTEVTVKGAQHLADLGIFIQALAAPLVCDCFDWSQQQPHLGGALGAGLMQLFLQANWISVINESRALSVNEAGLREISRLAAR
;
A
#
# COMPACT_ATOMS: atom_id res chain seq x y z
N MET A 1 -34.01 -3.85 7.33
CA MET A 1 -32.76 -3.13 7.10
C MET A 1 -31.90 -3.99 6.17
N GLU A 2 -32.18 -3.94 4.86
CA GLU A 2 -31.39 -4.62 3.82
C GLU A 2 -30.04 -3.91 3.66
N ALA A 3 -29.19 -4.05 4.67
CA ALA A 3 -27.92 -3.35 4.74
C ALA A 3 -26.85 -4.12 3.95
N ALA A 4 -26.41 -3.50 2.84
CA ALA A 4 -25.15 -3.77 2.13
C ALA A 4 -24.84 -5.24 1.72
N PRO A 5 -25.69 -5.90 0.91
CA PRO A 5 -25.37 -7.21 0.33
C PRO A 5 -24.07 -7.20 -0.51
N CYS A 6 -23.67 -6.03 -1.03
CA CYS A 6 -22.45 -5.88 -1.84
C CYS A 6 -21.15 -6.05 -1.03
N ILE A 7 -21.10 -5.59 0.23
CA ILE A 7 -19.89 -5.68 1.06
C ILE A 7 -19.79 -7.05 1.71
N SER A 8 -20.90 -7.60 2.22
CA SER A 8 -20.90 -8.89 2.93
C SER A 8 -20.44 -10.06 2.07
N GLN A 9 -20.73 -10.03 0.77
CA GLN A 9 -20.28 -11.04 -0.19
C GLN A 9 -18.75 -11.09 -0.28
N ILE A 10 -18.10 -9.97 -0.56
CA ILE A 10 -16.63 -9.90 -0.64
C ILE A 10 -16.00 -10.12 0.74
N ALA A 11 -16.57 -9.53 1.79
CA ALA A 11 -16.10 -9.71 3.15
C ALA A 11 -16.10 -11.18 3.58
N SER A 12 -17.13 -11.96 3.21
CA SER A 12 -17.18 -13.40 3.52
C SER A 12 -16.06 -14.19 2.81
N LEU A 13 -15.62 -13.75 1.63
CA LEU A 13 -14.49 -14.34 0.94
C LEU A 13 -13.18 -14.00 1.66
N LEU A 14 -13.02 -12.76 2.11
CA LEU A 14 -11.80 -12.29 2.80
C LEU A 14 -11.74 -12.69 4.29
N ALA A 15 -12.86 -13.06 4.91
CA ALA A 15 -12.90 -13.48 6.31
C ALA A 15 -12.28 -14.87 6.56
N GLU A 16 -11.87 -15.59 5.52
CA GLU A 16 -11.22 -16.89 5.67
C GLU A 16 -9.69 -16.74 5.62
N PRO A 17 -8.96 -17.12 6.70
CA PRO A 17 -7.53 -16.84 6.84
C PRO A 17 -6.66 -17.36 5.69
N LYS A 18 -6.96 -18.53 5.14
CA LYS A 18 -6.14 -19.15 4.09
C LYS A 18 -6.32 -18.46 2.73
N ARG A 19 -7.54 -18.06 2.36
CA ARG A 19 -7.79 -17.20 1.19
C ARG A 19 -7.09 -15.86 1.33
N THR A 20 -7.15 -15.25 2.51
CA THR A 20 -6.48 -13.98 2.76
C THR A 20 -4.96 -14.13 2.69
N ALA A 21 -4.38 -15.21 3.21
CA ALA A 21 -2.95 -15.50 3.04
C ALA A 21 -2.56 -15.66 1.56
N MET A 22 -3.35 -16.36 0.76
CA MET A 22 -3.11 -16.50 -0.69
C MET A 22 -3.22 -15.17 -1.43
N LEU A 23 -4.24 -14.36 -1.15
CA LEU A 23 -4.39 -13.02 -1.72
C LEU A 23 -3.25 -12.10 -1.31
N TRP A 24 -2.86 -12.15 -0.04
CA TRP A 24 -1.76 -11.39 0.52
C TRP A 24 -0.44 -11.70 -0.17
N ALA A 25 -0.17 -12.97 -0.46
CA ALA A 25 1.01 -13.40 -1.20
C ALA A 25 1.10 -12.79 -2.61
N LEU A 26 -0.02 -12.35 -3.18
CA LEU A 26 -0.11 -11.75 -4.51
C LEU A 26 -0.16 -10.21 -4.46
N MET A 27 -0.14 -9.60 -3.26
CA MET A 27 -0.20 -8.14 -3.09
C MET A 27 1.07 -7.43 -3.53
N ASP A 28 2.17 -8.15 -3.77
CA ASP A 28 3.36 -7.64 -4.46
C ASP A 28 3.11 -7.41 -5.96
N GLY A 29 1.94 -7.81 -6.48
CA GLY A 29 1.57 -7.74 -7.88
C GLY A 29 2.03 -8.95 -8.68
N SER A 30 2.85 -9.85 -8.14
CA SER A 30 3.37 -11.00 -8.87
C SER A 30 2.29 -12.02 -9.23
N ALA A 31 2.57 -12.85 -10.24
CA ALA A 31 1.76 -14.02 -10.57
C ALA A 31 2.44 -15.27 -10.00
N LYS A 32 1.70 -16.11 -9.26
CA LYS A 32 2.21 -17.33 -8.62
C LYS A 32 1.41 -18.56 -9.02
N SER A 33 2.05 -19.72 -9.05
CA SER A 33 1.39 -21.00 -9.30
C SER A 33 0.51 -21.45 -8.12
N SER A 34 -0.38 -22.42 -8.35
CA SER A 34 -1.16 -23.04 -7.28
C SER A 34 -0.28 -23.70 -6.22
N GLU A 35 0.86 -24.27 -6.61
CA GLU A 35 1.81 -24.95 -5.72
C GLU A 35 2.51 -23.96 -4.77
N GLU A 36 2.96 -22.83 -5.32
CA GLU A 36 3.55 -21.75 -4.53
C GLU A 36 2.54 -21.18 -3.53
N LEU A 37 1.30 -20.92 -3.97
CA LEU A 37 0.25 -20.38 -3.10
C LEU A 37 -0.22 -21.40 -2.04
N ALA A 38 -0.27 -22.69 -2.39
CA ALA A 38 -0.54 -23.76 -1.42
C ALA A 38 0.53 -23.79 -0.32
N THR A 39 1.80 -23.69 -0.71
CA THR A 39 2.94 -23.70 0.21
C THR A 39 2.90 -22.48 1.13
N LEU A 40 2.71 -21.27 0.57
CA LEU A 40 2.64 -20.03 1.34
C LEU A 40 1.46 -19.99 2.32
N ALA A 41 0.32 -20.59 1.94
CA ALA A 41 -0.86 -20.67 2.80
C ALA A 41 -0.84 -21.88 3.76
N GLY A 42 0.12 -22.81 3.62
CA GLY A 42 0.14 -24.07 4.39
C GLY A 42 -1.10 -24.92 4.12
N LEU A 43 -1.42 -25.14 2.84
CA LEU A 43 -2.58 -25.90 2.36
C LEU A 43 -2.15 -27.12 1.55
N SER A 44 -2.99 -28.16 1.54
CA SER A 44 -2.85 -29.25 0.56
C SER A 44 -3.19 -28.76 -0.86
N PRO A 45 -2.65 -29.40 -1.93
CA PRO A 45 -2.97 -29.01 -3.30
C PRO A 45 -4.48 -29.01 -3.62
N ALA A 46 -5.23 -29.97 -3.07
CA ALA A 46 -6.67 -30.05 -3.27
C ALA A 46 -7.42 -28.88 -2.61
N SER A 47 -7.08 -28.56 -1.36
CA SER A 47 -7.68 -27.43 -0.64
C SER A 47 -7.32 -26.10 -1.32
N ALA A 48 -6.05 -25.92 -1.67
CA ALA A 48 -5.57 -24.74 -2.38
C ALA A 48 -6.36 -24.50 -3.69
N ASN A 49 -6.55 -25.54 -4.51
CA ASN A 49 -7.34 -25.43 -5.73
C ASN A 49 -8.80 -25.05 -5.47
N ALA A 50 -9.44 -25.56 -4.41
CA ALA A 50 -10.80 -25.17 -4.04
C ALA A 50 -10.90 -23.69 -3.65
N HIS A 51 -9.94 -23.19 -2.86
CA HIS A 51 -9.86 -21.77 -2.51
C HIS A 51 -9.60 -20.89 -3.74
N LEU A 52 -8.65 -21.26 -4.61
CA LEU A 52 -8.33 -20.53 -5.84
C LEU A 52 -9.50 -20.50 -6.82
N ALA A 53 -10.24 -21.61 -6.95
CA ALA A 53 -11.43 -21.67 -7.79
C ALA A 53 -12.52 -20.70 -7.29
N ARG A 54 -12.76 -20.65 -5.97
CA ARG A 54 -13.71 -19.69 -5.38
C ARG A 54 -13.27 -18.24 -5.59
N LEU A 55 -11.99 -17.93 -5.36
CA LEU A 55 -11.46 -16.58 -5.55
C LEU A 55 -11.51 -16.14 -7.02
N THR A 56 -11.22 -17.05 -7.96
CA THR A 56 -11.29 -16.78 -9.40
C THR A 56 -12.74 -16.63 -9.86
N GLY A 57 -13.63 -17.52 -9.44
CA GLY A 57 -15.06 -17.48 -9.78
C GLY A 57 -15.78 -16.24 -9.24
N SER A 58 -15.28 -15.65 -8.15
CA SER A 58 -15.78 -14.38 -7.60
C SER A 58 -15.06 -13.14 -8.14
N GLY A 59 -14.16 -13.28 -9.12
CA GLY A 59 -13.47 -12.15 -9.75
C GLY A 59 -12.39 -11.48 -8.89
N LEU A 60 -11.94 -12.09 -7.79
CA LEU A 60 -10.85 -11.57 -6.96
C LEU A 60 -9.46 -11.93 -7.51
N LEU A 61 -9.39 -13.05 -8.23
CA LEU A 61 -8.19 -13.50 -8.93
C LEU A 61 -8.46 -13.66 -10.41
N ARG A 62 -7.42 -13.45 -11.22
CA ARG A 62 -7.38 -13.84 -12.63
C ARG A 62 -6.30 -14.90 -12.84
N THR A 63 -6.47 -15.69 -13.89
CA THR A 63 -5.47 -16.68 -14.29
C THR A 63 -4.75 -16.24 -15.55
N GLU A 64 -3.45 -16.50 -15.59
CA GLU A 64 -2.56 -16.22 -16.73
C GLU A 64 -1.81 -17.51 -17.08
N ALA A 65 -1.74 -17.85 -18.37
CA ALA A 65 -0.96 -18.99 -18.84
C ALA A 65 0.46 -18.54 -19.17
N ARG A 66 1.47 -19.07 -18.46
CA ARG A 66 2.88 -18.75 -18.72
C ARG A 66 3.70 -20.03 -18.78
N ARG A 67 4.36 -20.28 -19.92
CA ARG A 67 5.19 -21.48 -20.16
C ARG A 67 4.45 -22.80 -19.81
N GLY A 68 3.17 -22.89 -20.18
CA GLY A 68 2.34 -24.07 -19.92
C GLY A 68 1.86 -24.22 -18.46
N LYS A 69 2.24 -23.33 -17.54
CA LYS A 69 1.74 -23.32 -16.16
C LYS A 69 0.65 -22.28 -15.99
N ARG A 70 -0.40 -22.64 -15.24
CA ARG A 70 -1.45 -21.71 -14.80
C ARG A 70 -0.96 -20.93 -13.60
N LEU A 71 -0.83 -19.63 -13.76
CA LEU A 71 -0.49 -18.69 -12.70
C LEU A 71 -1.71 -17.89 -12.28
N PHE A 72 -1.74 -17.48 -11.03
CA PHE A 72 -2.80 -16.68 -10.41
C PHE A 72 -2.23 -15.32 -10.04
N ARG A 73 -3.03 -14.27 -10.25
CA ARG A 73 -2.72 -12.89 -9.90
C ARG A 73 -3.99 -12.22 -9.39
N VAL A 74 -3.85 -11.18 -8.56
CA VAL A 74 -4.99 -10.31 -8.21
C VAL A 74 -5.67 -9.81 -9.48
N ALA A 75 -7.00 -9.89 -9.53
CA ALA A 75 -7.76 -9.64 -10.75
C ALA A 75 -7.60 -8.20 -11.26
N ALA A 76 -7.69 -7.21 -10.38
CA ALA A 76 -7.64 -5.80 -10.73
C ALA A 76 -7.16 -4.92 -9.55
N ALA A 77 -6.87 -3.65 -9.84
CA ALA A 77 -6.30 -2.71 -8.88
C ALA A 77 -7.25 -2.38 -7.73
N ASP A 78 -8.57 -2.41 -7.96
CA ASP A 78 -9.62 -2.23 -6.97
C ASP A 78 -9.64 -3.36 -5.92
N VAL A 79 -9.39 -4.61 -6.33
CA VAL A 79 -9.27 -5.74 -5.40
C VAL A 79 -8.07 -5.55 -4.47
N SER A 80 -6.91 -5.16 -5.01
CA SER A 80 -5.76 -4.79 -4.19
C SER A 80 -6.07 -3.62 -3.26
N ALA A 81 -6.82 -2.62 -3.73
CA ALA A 81 -7.23 -1.48 -2.92
C ALA A 81 -8.15 -1.88 -1.76
N ALA A 82 -9.09 -2.80 -1.99
CA ALA A 82 -9.95 -3.31 -0.93
C ALA A 82 -9.17 -4.08 0.15
N ILE A 83 -8.24 -4.96 -0.27
CA ILE A 83 -7.41 -5.75 0.67
C ILE A 83 -6.48 -4.83 1.47
N ASP A 84 -5.81 -3.88 0.80
CA ASP A 84 -4.97 -2.89 1.44
C ASP A 84 -5.79 -2.06 2.45
N ALA A 85 -6.95 -1.53 2.05
CA ALA A 85 -7.82 -0.75 2.92
C ALA A 85 -8.26 -1.52 4.18
N LEU A 86 -8.59 -2.81 4.05
CA LEU A 86 -8.93 -3.66 5.19
C LEU A 86 -7.72 -3.84 6.12
N ALA A 87 -6.55 -4.18 5.57
CA ALA A 87 -5.33 -4.36 6.37
C ALA A 87 -4.92 -3.07 7.09
N SER A 88 -4.94 -1.94 6.39
CA SER A 88 -4.68 -0.61 6.93
C SER A 88 -5.70 -0.23 8.02
N THR A 89 -6.97 -0.57 7.82
CA THR A 89 -8.02 -0.34 8.84
C THR A 89 -7.80 -1.21 10.07
N THR A 90 -7.41 -2.48 9.91
CA THR A 90 -7.03 -3.35 11.03
C THR A 90 -5.88 -2.74 11.83
N MET A 91 -4.83 -2.27 11.15
CA MET A 91 -3.68 -1.61 11.78
C MET A 91 -4.07 -0.33 12.52
N ALA A 92 -4.80 0.57 11.85
CA ALA A 92 -5.24 1.83 12.44
C ALA A 92 -6.19 1.60 13.63
N SER A 93 -7.04 0.57 13.56
CA SER A 93 -7.94 0.21 14.67
C SER A 93 -7.17 -0.36 15.85
N ALA A 94 -6.18 -1.24 15.62
CA ALA A 94 -5.30 -1.75 16.67
C ALA A 94 -4.53 -0.62 17.37
N ALA A 95 -4.01 0.35 16.62
CA ALA A 95 -3.31 1.51 17.18
C ALA A 95 -4.23 2.38 18.07
N ARG A 96 -5.50 2.54 17.69
CA ARG A 96 -6.49 3.28 18.50
C ARG A 96 -6.94 2.51 19.74
N SER A 97 -7.17 1.21 19.61
CA SER A 97 -7.72 0.36 20.68
C SER A 97 -6.68 -0.10 21.69
N THR A 98 -5.43 -0.29 21.25
CA THR A 98 -4.31 -0.75 22.10
C THR A 98 -3.03 0.00 21.74
N PRO A 99 -2.86 1.26 22.18
CA PRO A 99 -1.73 2.11 21.78
C PRO A 99 -0.34 1.58 22.17
N GLN A 100 -0.28 0.70 23.18
CA GLN A 100 0.97 0.12 23.71
C GLN A 100 1.25 -1.30 23.23
N ALA A 101 0.33 -1.94 22.52
CA ALA A 101 0.57 -3.27 21.98
C ALA A 101 1.38 -3.17 20.68
N LEU A 102 2.50 -3.89 20.61
CA LEU A 102 3.18 -4.14 19.33
C LEU A 102 2.20 -4.89 18.42
N PRO A 103 1.72 -4.29 17.33
CA PRO A 103 0.87 -4.99 16.38
C PRO A 103 1.65 -6.17 15.78
N PRO A 104 1.00 -7.30 15.50
CA PRO A 104 1.67 -8.43 14.87
C PRO A 104 2.33 -7.96 13.57
N ALA A 105 3.62 -8.25 13.43
CA ALA A 105 4.37 -7.83 12.27
C ALA A 105 3.78 -8.49 11.02
N LEU A 106 2.99 -7.74 10.24
CA LEU A 106 2.62 -8.13 8.90
C LEU A 106 3.91 -8.14 8.08
N MET A 107 4.53 -9.31 7.98
CA MET A 107 5.82 -9.51 7.34
C MET A 107 5.69 -9.31 5.82
N ALA A 108 5.64 -8.04 5.38
CA ALA A 108 5.89 -7.72 3.99
C ALA A 108 7.34 -8.14 3.65
N PRO A 109 7.60 -8.66 2.45
CA PRO A 109 8.95 -8.81 1.93
C PRO A 109 9.75 -7.51 2.09
N GLN A 110 11.06 -7.60 2.40
CA GLN A 110 11.92 -6.44 2.66
C GLN A 110 11.81 -5.34 1.59
N LEU A 111 11.71 -5.73 0.32
CA LEU A 111 11.59 -4.78 -0.79
C LEU A 111 10.31 -3.95 -0.72
N LEU A 112 9.17 -4.58 -0.35
CA LEU A 112 7.90 -3.87 -0.17
C LEU A 112 7.89 -3.02 1.09
N ARG A 113 8.60 -3.44 2.15
CA ARG A 113 8.75 -2.64 3.37
C ARG A 113 9.53 -1.35 3.13
N ARG A 114 10.59 -1.39 2.32
CA ARG A 114 11.48 -0.24 2.10
C ARG A 114 10.78 0.88 1.33
N ALA A 115 10.23 0.56 0.15
CA ALA A 115 9.51 1.50 -0.70
C ALA A 115 8.56 0.75 -1.64
N ARG A 116 7.32 1.23 -1.75
CA ARG A 116 6.31 0.60 -2.60
C ARG A 116 5.31 1.57 -3.18
N TRP A 117 4.61 1.13 -4.21
CA TRP A 117 3.44 1.79 -4.74
C TRP A 117 2.21 1.49 -3.87
N CYS A 118 1.79 2.48 -3.07
CA CYS A 118 0.55 2.44 -2.30
C CYS A 118 -0.48 3.28 -3.06
N HIS A 119 -1.44 2.67 -3.75
CA HIS A 119 -2.56 3.36 -4.44
C HIS A 119 -2.27 4.76 -5.04
N GLY A 120 -1.27 4.84 -5.92
CA GLY A 120 -0.92 6.07 -6.64
C GLY A 120 0.08 6.99 -5.93
N HIS A 121 0.53 6.63 -4.73
CA HIS A 121 1.49 7.39 -3.93
C HIS A 121 2.55 6.47 -3.29
N LEU A 122 3.60 7.08 -2.74
CA LEU A 122 4.72 6.35 -2.14
C LEU A 122 4.32 5.79 -0.77
N GLY A 123 4.54 4.49 -0.58
CA GLY A 123 4.40 3.78 0.69
C GLY A 123 5.70 3.12 1.13
N GLY A 124 5.68 2.45 2.28
CA GLY A 124 6.86 1.85 2.93
C GLY A 124 7.61 2.80 3.87
N GLU A 125 8.72 2.31 4.42
CA GLU A 125 9.58 2.95 5.42
C GLU A 125 10.03 4.34 4.97
N LEU A 126 10.47 4.44 3.71
CA LEU A 126 10.95 5.70 3.14
C LEU A 126 9.85 6.78 3.16
N ALA A 127 8.61 6.39 2.82
CA ALA A 127 7.47 7.30 2.78
C ALA A 127 7.07 7.77 4.18
N ALA A 128 6.99 6.84 5.13
CA ALA A 128 6.65 7.14 6.52
C ALA A 128 7.69 8.06 7.17
N GLN A 129 8.98 7.77 6.97
CA GLN A 129 10.07 8.61 7.50
C GLN A 129 10.08 10.01 6.88
N LEU A 130 9.85 10.13 5.58
CA LEU A 130 9.73 11.43 4.91
C LEU A 130 8.54 12.23 5.48
N TYR A 131 7.39 11.58 5.61
CA TYR A 131 6.19 12.22 6.13
C TYR A 131 6.38 12.71 7.57
N GLN A 132 6.98 11.88 8.42
CA GLN A 132 7.33 12.24 9.79
C GLN A 132 8.27 13.45 9.85
N ARG A 133 9.30 13.52 8.99
CA ARG A 133 10.18 14.69 8.91
C ARG A 133 9.43 15.95 8.49
N MET A 134 8.51 15.85 7.54
CA MET A 134 7.69 16.99 7.10
C MET A 134 6.78 17.50 8.23
N LEU A 135 6.21 16.61 9.04
CA LEU A 135 5.46 16.97 10.26
C LEU A 135 6.37 17.70 11.26
N GLU A 136 7.55 17.13 11.56
CA GLU A 136 8.52 17.73 12.50
C GLU A 136 9.09 19.07 12.02
N ALA A 137 9.20 19.27 10.71
CA ALA A 137 9.61 20.52 10.09
C ALA A 137 8.48 21.57 10.02
N GLY A 138 7.25 21.20 10.41
CA GLY A 138 6.07 22.07 10.40
C GLY A 138 5.52 22.33 8.99
N TRP A 139 5.72 21.42 8.04
CA TRP A 139 5.11 21.51 6.71
C TRP A 139 3.64 21.10 6.74
N PHE A 140 3.29 20.23 7.68
CA PHE A 140 1.93 19.76 7.90
C PHE A 140 1.54 19.94 9.35
N GLU A 141 0.26 20.23 9.57
CA GLU A 141 -0.37 20.21 10.88
C GLU A 141 -1.46 19.15 10.89
N ARG A 142 -1.46 18.33 11.95
CA ARG A 142 -2.40 17.22 12.09
C ARG A 142 -3.44 17.59 13.13
N HIS A 143 -4.68 17.68 12.68
CA HIS A 143 -5.89 17.75 13.49
C HIS A 143 -6.53 16.36 13.56
N GLU A 144 -7.37 16.09 14.56
CA GLU A 144 -7.86 14.75 14.94
C GLU A 144 -8.16 13.79 13.77
N GLN A 145 -8.83 14.27 12.70
CA GLN A 145 -9.20 13.47 11.52
C GLN A 145 -8.67 14.04 10.20
N ARG A 146 -7.82 15.08 10.25
CA ARG A 146 -7.39 15.82 9.05
C ARG A 146 -5.96 16.29 9.18
N THR A 147 -5.22 16.16 8.10
CA THR A 147 -3.89 16.75 7.97
C THR A 147 -4.00 17.89 6.98
N GLU A 148 -3.51 19.05 7.38
CA GLU A 148 -3.53 20.28 6.59
C GLU A 148 -2.09 20.71 6.27
N VAL A 149 -1.92 21.32 5.10
CA VAL A 149 -0.63 21.87 4.67
C VAL A 149 -0.51 23.28 5.25
N THR A 150 0.57 23.52 6.01
CA THR A 150 0.83 24.85 6.55
C THR A 150 1.27 25.82 5.46
N VAL A 151 1.24 27.11 5.73
CA VAL A 151 1.78 28.13 4.80
C VAL A 151 3.26 27.86 4.50
N LYS A 152 4.03 27.47 5.52
CA LYS A 152 5.44 27.08 5.38
C LYS A 152 5.61 25.86 4.48
N GLY A 153 4.79 24.83 4.69
CA GLY A 153 4.80 23.62 3.87
C GLY A 153 4.46 23.93 2.41
N ALA A 154 3.45 24.76 2.18
CA ALA A 154 3.06 25.17 0.83
C ALA A 154 4.19 25.88 0.07
N GLN A 155 4.95 26.74 0.74
CA GLN A 155 6.11 27.43 0.15
C GLN A 155 7.21 26.44 -0.24
N HIS A 156 7.62 25.57 0.69
CA HIS A 156 8.66 24.59 0.38
C HIS A 156 8.24 23.55 -0.67
N LEU A 157 6.97 23.15 -0.69
CA LEU A 157 6.44 22.29 -1.74
C LEU A 157 6.45 22.99 -3.10
N ALA A 158 6.15 24.29 -3.15
CA ALA A 158 6.26 25.08 -4.37
C ALA A 158 7.71 25.20 -4.86
N ASP A 159 8.71 25.28 -3.96
CA ASP A 159 10.14 25.24 -4.33
C ASP A 159 10.54 23.90 -4.98
N LEU A 160 9.84 22.81 -4.63
CA LEU A 160 9.98 21.50 -5.29
C LEU A 160 9.17 21.42 -6.59
N GLY A 161 8.43 22.47 -6.98
CA GLY A 161 7.56 22.48 -8.15
C GLY A 161 6.15 21.91 -7.91
N ILE A 162 5.75 21.71 -6.66
CA ILE A 162 4.43 21.18 -6.28
C ILE A 162 3.53 22.31 -5.77
N PHE A 163 2.61 22.75 -6.63
CA PHE A 163 1.64 23.81 -6.31
C PHE A 163 0.32 23.22 -5.79
N ILE A 164 0.14 23.23 -4.46
CA ILE A 164 -0.98 22.54 -3.79
C ILE A 164 -2.37 23.04 -4.21
N GLN A 165 -2.50 24.28 -4.67
CA GLN A 165 -3.76 24.88 -5.11
C GLN A 165 -4.27 24.28 -6.42
N ALA A 166 -3.38 23.66 -7.21
CA ALA A 166 -3.71 22.98 -8.46
C ALA A 166 -4.05 21.50 -8.26
N LEU A 167 -3.94 20.98 -7.03
CA LEU A 167 -4.16 19.56 -6.73
C LEU A 167 -5.62 19.30 -6.36
N ALA A 168 -6.12 18.14 -6.80
CA ALA A 168 -7.47 17.69 -6.49
C ALA A 168 -7.62 17.28 -5.00
N ALA A 169 -8.85 17.32 -4.50
CA ALA A 169 -9.16 16.81 -3.17
C ALA A 169 -9.32 15.27 -3.17
N PRO A 170 -8.95 14.56 -2.09
CA PRO A 170 -8.29 15.09 -0.89
C PRO A 170 -6.81 15.41 -1.17
N LEU A 171 -6.38 16.60 -0.73
CA LEU A 171 -5.02 17.10 -0.93
C LEU A 171 -4.00 16.25 -0.19
N VAL A 172 -4.26 16.01 1.09
CA VAL A 172 -3.46 15.18 2.00
C VAL A 172 -4.39 14.21 2.72
N CYS A 173 -3.93 12.98 2.91
CA CYS A 173 -4.51 12.08 3.90
C CYS A 173 -3.41 11.27 4.59
N ASP A 174 -3.66 10.89 5.85
CA ASP A 174 -2.85 9.92 6.57
C ASP A 174 -3.14 8.54 5.97
N CYS A 175 -2.33 8.12 5.00
CA CYS A 175 -2.45 6.77 4.47
C CYS A 175 -1.70 5.82 5.39
N PHE A 176 -2.41 4.87 5.98
CA PHE A 176 -1.78 3.78 6.71
C PHE A 176 -1.37 2.72 5.71
N ASP A 177 -0.07 2.42 5.62
CA ASP A 177 0.39 1.21 4.97
C ASP A 177 0.21 0.05 5.93
N TRP A 178 -0.03 -1.15 5.43
CA TRP A 178 0.11 -2.36 6.23
C TRP A 178 1.56 -2.84 6.29
N SER A 179 2.41 -2.41 5.34
CA SER A 179 3.82 -2.79 5.29
C SER A 179 4.64 -2.13 6.40
N GLN A 180 4.12 -1.01 6.95
CA GLN A 180 4.70 -0.23 8.03
C GLN A 180 3.63 0.21 8.99
N GLN A 181 3.92 0.19 10.29
CA GLN A 181 2.94 0.53 11.33
C GLN A 181 2.75 2.03 11.53
N GLN A 182 3.19 2.86 10.57
CA GLN A 182 3.16 4.32 10.63
C GLN A 182 2.45 4.89 9.39
N PRO A 183 1.71 6.00 9.56
CA PRO A 183 1.10 6.68 8.42
C PRO A 183 2.17 7.27 7.50
N HIS A 184 1.86 7.35 6.21
CA HIS A 184 2.62 8.10 5.23
C HIS A 184 1.69 9.04 4.46
N LEU A 185 2.32 9.94 3.70
CA LEU A 185 1.62 10.99 2.96
C LEU A 185 0.84 10.39 1.79
N GLY A 186 -0.49 10.41 1.89
CA GLY A 186 -1.43 10.06 0.81
C GLY A 186 -2.12 11.27 0.19
N GLY A 187 -3.13 11.00 -0.64
CA GLY A 187 -3.87 12.03 -1.37
C GLY A 187 -3.13 12.52 -2.62
N ALA A 188 -3.65 13.59 -3.22
CA ALA A 188 -3.07 14.17 -4.44
C ALA A 188 -1.63 14.65 -4.23
N LEU A 189 -1.28 15.13 -3.04
CA LEU A 189 0.08 15.55 -2.71
C LEU A 189 1.05 14.37 -2.67
N GLY A 190 0.66 13.27 -2.02
CA GLY A 190 1.46 12.04 -2.00
C GLY A 190 1.70 11.48 -3.41
N ALA A 191 0.69 11.55 -4.27
CA ALA A 191 0.81 11.17 -5.68
C ALA A 191 1.75 12.10 -6.46
N GLY A 192 1.66 13.42 -6.23
CA GLY A 192 2.56 14.41 -6.84
C GLY A 192 4.02 14.20 -6.46
N LEU A 193 4.31 13.93 -5.19
CA LEU A 193 5.68 13.62 -4.73
C LEU A 193 6.21 12.33 -5.35
N MET A 194 5.38 11.29 -5.43
CA MET A 194 5.75 10.04 -6.11
C MET A 194 6.14 10.31 -7.57
N GLN A 195 5.33 11.09 -8.29
CA GLN A 195 5.59 11.44 -9.68
C GLN A 195 6.90 12.24 -9.83
N LEU A 196 7.14 13.20 -8.95
CA LEU A 196 8.38 13.96 -8.92
C LEU A 196 9.60 13.04 -8.74
N PHE A 197 9.55 12.10 -7.79
CA PHE A 197 10.65 11.16 -7.56
C PHE A 197 10.89 10.22 -8.75
N LEU A 198 9.83 9.79 -9.44
CA LEU A 198 9.94 8.99 -10.66
C LEU A 198 10.57 9.81 -11.79
N GLN A 199 10.12 11.04 -12.01
CA GLN A 199 10.66 11.95 -13.04
C GLN A 199 12.12 12.33 -12.80
N ALA A 200 12.49 12.50 -11.53
CA ALA A 200 13.88 12.75 -11.13
C ALA A 200 14.77 11.49 -11.18
N ASN A 201 14.23 10.33 -11.57
CA ASN A 201 14.89 9.02 -11.56
C ASN A 201 15.44 8.63 -10.18
N TRP A 202 14.84 9.11 -9.09
CA TRP A 202 15.22 8.75 -7.72
C TRP A 202 14.67 7.38 -7.33
N ILE A 203 13.49 7.07 -7.86
CA ILE A 203 12.80 5.79 -7.65
C ILE A 203 12.40 5.17 -8.98
N SER A 204 12.27 3.84 -9.02
CA SER A 204 11.85 3.08 -10.21
C SER A 204 11.05 1.84 -9.82
N VAL A 205 10.17 1.38 -10.72
CA VAL A 205 9.35 0.18 -10.52
C VAL A 205 10.18 -1.09 -10.74
N ILE A 206 10.09 -2.05 -9.82
CA ILE A 206 10.77 -3.34 -9.94
C ILE A 206 9.84 -4.37 -10.60
N ASN A 207 10.22 -4.94 -11.75
CA ASN A 207 9.67 -6.17 -12.34
C ASN A 207 8.14 -6.37 -12.24
N GLU A 208 7.34 -5.44 -12.79
CA GLU A 208 5.85 -5.50 -12.77
C GLU A 208 5.25 -5.74 -11.37
N SER A 209 6.02 -5.39 -10.33
CA SER A 209 5.64 -5.52 -8.93
C SER A 209 5.30 -4.16 -8.34
N ARG A 210 4.71 -4.16 -7.16
CA ARG A 210 4.45 -2.94 -6.38
C ARG A 210 5.68 -2.45 -5.61
N ALA A 211 6.79 -3.18 -5.63
CA ALA A 211 8.02 -2.75 -4.98
C ALA A 211 8.74 -1.69 -5.82
N LEU A 212 9.32 -0.71 -5.14
CA LEU A 212 10.08 0.37 -5.76
C LEU A 212 11.55 0.27 -5.36
N SER A 213 12.42 0.42 -6.35
CA SER A 213 13.85 0.59 -6.12
C SER A 213 14.14 2.07 -5.93
N VAL A 214 15.00 2.39 -4.96
CA VAL A 214 15.47 3.73 -4.67
C VAL A 214 16.98 3.72 -4.86
N ASN A 215 17.49 4.53 -5.79
CA ASN A 215 18.93 4.61 -6.00
C ASN A 215 19.61 5.50 -4.95
N GLU A 216 20.94 5.52 -4.95
CA GLU A 216 21.70 6.26 -3.93
C GLU A 216 21.46 7.77 -3.97
N ALA A 217 21.32 8.35 -5.18
CA ALA A 217 21.03 9.77 -5.34
C ALA A 217 19.65 10.12 -4.76
N GLY A 218 18.63 9.34 -5.11
CA GLY A 218 17.28 9.48 -4.59
C GLY A 218 17.24 9.34 -3.08
N LEU A 219 17.95 8.36 -2.50
CA LEU A 219 18.01 8.22 -1.05
C LEU A 219 18.60 9.47 -0.38
N ARG A 220 19.66 10.04 -0.94
CA ARG A 220 20.27 11.28 -0.42
C ARG A 220 19.32 12.46 -0.51
N GLU A 221 18.73 12.70 -1.68
CA GLU A 221 17.87 13.88 -1.87
C GLU A 221 16.57 13.76 -1.07
N ILE A 222 15.91 12.58 -1.05
CA ILE A 222 14.72 12.36 -0.21
C ILE A 222 15.04 12.50 1.28
N SER A 223 16.25 12.13 1.71
CA SER A 223 16.67 12.31 3.11
C SER A 223 16.91 13.78 3.47
N ARG A 224 17.23 14.64 2.50
CA ARG A 224 17.38 16.10 2.70
C ARG A 224 16.05 16.85 2.73
N LEU A 225 15.01 16.29 2.12
CA LEU A 225 13.68 16.90 2.17
C LEU A 225 13.20 16.99 3.62
N ALA A 226 12.80 18.21 4.00
CA ALA A 226 12.40 18.56 5.37
C ALA A 226 13.46 18.18 6.44
N ALA A 227 14.74 18.05 6.05
CA ALA A 227 15.83 17.94 7.00
C ALA A 227 16.09 19.30 7.67
N ARG A 228 16.54 19.27 8.93
CA ARG A 228 16.97 20.46 9.67
C ARG A 228 18.26 21.05 9.13
#